data_AF-A0A8C8XPJ1-F1
#
_entry.id   AF-A0A8C8XPJ1-F1
#
_cell.length_a   1.000
_cell.length_b   1.000
_cell.length_c   1.000
_cell.angle_alpha   90.00
_cell.angle_beta   90.00
_cell.angle_gamma   90.00
#
_symmetry.space_group_name_H-M   'P 1'
#
loop_
_entity.id
_entity.type
_entity.pdbx_description
1 polymer ?
#
loop_
_entity_poly.entity_id
_entity_poly.type
_entity_poly.pdbx_seq_one_letter_code
_entity_poly.pdbx_strand_id
1 'polypeptide(L)'
;MAFGLSWPYLIIGCIFASLARASDIADVYPPLWKESPGQFSDYKIENGKYIINFWHYPERLGTYKILLNKTAKYFAKFSPENEQNILWGLPVHHGWQYQTGRLADPTESTDCGHKSGDHLCISVDSWWANLNYYLSAMPFLAAVDSGIMGIPSDKVIFLPLPKDQMNFCYNVSSCHSSFPEAMKKWNEFYQHVKSHSSSFDDLLEYLWAAHVSSLEIARKNFHNRLKYYSKQEADFERSWALFVDYLAPPLFPTTLIRTYEFQKELPKRMLMNEDRAPFIHDFSGFQNTVLFALSVLHKVHKYTGKRHRDLFICKFYTLC
;
A
#
# COMPACT_ATOMS: atom_id res chain seq x y z
N MET A 1 40.36 -4.34 5.43
CA MET A 1 39.08 -3.60 5.40
C MET A 1 37.96 -4.63 5.28
N ALA A 2 37.24 -4.90 6.35
CA ALA A 2 36.15 -5.87 6.35
C ALA A 2 34.84 -5.15 6.00
N PHE A 3 34.26 -5.51 4.86
CA PHE A 3 32.99 -4.97 4.38
C PHE A 3 31.84 -5.59 5.18
N GLY A 4 31.33 -4.85 6.17
CA GLY A 4 30.22 -5.32 7.00
C GLY A 4 28.89 -5.16 6.28
N LEU A 5 28.53 -6.07 5.37
CA LEU A 5 27.16 -6.14 4.82
C LEU A 5 26.16 -6.20 5.98
N SER A 6 25.32 -5.17 6.18
CA SER A 6 24.34 -5.21 7.26
C SER A 6 23.31 -6.29 6.95
N TRP A 7 23.18 -7.23 7.87
CA TRP A 7 22.27 -8.37 7.84
C TRP A 7 20.83 -8.06 7.39
N PRO A 8 20.21 -6.90 7.73
CA PRO A 8 18.85 -6.56 7.31
C PRO A 8 18.66 -6.47 5.78
N TYR A 9 19.60 -5.86 5.05
CA TYR A 9 19.48 -5.71 3.60
C TYR A 9 19.84 -7.00 2.85
N LEU A 10 20.66 -7.88 3.43
CA LEU A 10 20.88 -9.23 2.90
C LEU A 10 19.59 -10.04 2.92
N ILE A 11 18.82 -9.98 4.01
CA ILE A 11 17.50 -10.64 4.11
C ILE A 11 16.56 -10.13 3.02
N ILE A 12 16.51 -8.80 2.82
CA ILE A 12 15.66 -8.17 1.81
C ILE A 12 16.10 -8.56 0.40
N GLY A 13 17.40 -8.56 0.11
CA GLY A 13 17.96 -9.00 -1.17
C GLY A 13 17.63 -10.47 -1.49
N CYS A 14 17.67 -11.36 -0.50
CA CYS A 14 17.30 -12.77 -0.67
C CYS A 14 15.81 -12.98 -0.96
N ILE A 15 14.93 -12.17 -0.37
CA ILE A 15 13.48 -12.21 -0.66
C ILE A 15 13.21 -11.78 -2.11
N PHE A 16 14.00 -10.87 -2.66
CA PHE A 16 13.77 -10.34 -4.01
C PHE A 16 14.42 -11.15 -5.13
N ALA A 17 15.55 -11.83 -4.88
CA ALA A 17 16.21 -12.66 -5.88
C ALA A 17 15.39 -13.89 -6.31
N SER A 18 14.31 -14.21 -5.59
CA SER A 18 13.47 -15.39 -5.78
C SER A 18 12.16 -15.12 -6.54
N LEU A 19 11.88 -13.88 -6.94
CA LEU A 19 10.61 -13.45 -7.56
C LEU A 19 10.56 -13.57 -9.11
N ALA A 20 11.44 -14.35 -9.73
CA ALA A 20 11.43 -14.53 -11.19
C ALA A 20 10.48 -15.67 -11.60
N ARG A 21 9.19 -15.39 -11.74
CA ARG A 21 8.24 -16.32 -12.38
C ARG A 21 7.28 -15.58 -13.32
N ALA A 22 7.01 -16.17 -14.48
CA ALA A 22 6.03 -15.67 -15.42
C ALA A 22 4.61 -15.90 -14.88
N SER A 23 3.72 -14.93 -15.11
CA SER A 23 2.34 -14.92 -14.64
C SER A 23 1.37 -14.55 -15.76
N ASP A 24 0.17 -15.10 -15.70
CA ASP A 24 -0.89 -14.76 -16.64
C ASP A 24 -1.42 -13.35 -16.34
N ILE A 25 -1.55 -12.52 -17.40
CA ILE A 25 -1.91 -11.09 -17.32
C ILE A 25 -3.30 -10.87 -16.69
N ALA A 26 -4.20 -11.85 -16.72
CA ALA A 26 -5.50 -11.73 -16.06
C ALA A 26 -5.39 -11.80 -14.53
N ASP A 27 -4.41 -12.52 -14.01
CA ASP A 27 -4.25 -12.79 -12.58
C ASP A 27 -3.49 -11.66 -11.86
N VAL A 28 -2.86 -10.73 -12.59
CA VAL A 28 -2.03 -9.68 -11.98
C VAL A 28 -2.81 -8.50 -11.41
N TYR A 29 -4.07 -8.33 -11.84
CA TYR A 29 -4.92 -7.24 -11.36
C TYR A 29 -5.59 -7.59 -10.03
N PRO A 30 -5.88 -6.58 -9.18
CA PRO A 30 -6.64 -6.79 -7.96
C PRO A 30 -8.03 -7.41 -8.24
N PRO A 31 -8.61 -8.14 -7.28
CA PRO A 31 -9.98 -8.61 -7.38
C PRO A 31 -10.96 -7.49 -7.71
N LEU A 32 -11.98 -7.81 -8.51
CA LEU A 32 -13.03 -6.87 -8.91
C LEU A 32 -12.51 -5.65 -9.70
N TRP A 33 -11.31 -5.72 -10.30
CA TRP A 33 -10.71 -4.61 -11.04
C TRP A 33 -11.57 -4.15 -12.22
N LYS A 34 -12.20 -5.09 -12.95
CA LYS A 34 -13.01 -4.77 -14.12
C LYS A 34 -14.33 -4.10 -13.71
N GLU A 35 -14.92 -4.61 -12.64
CA GLU A 35 -16.19 -4.22 -12.04
C GLU A 35 -16.11 -2.89 -11.30
N SER A 36 -14.92 -2.52 -10.82
CA SER A 36 -14.70 -1.26 -10.10
C SER A 36 -14.74 -0.04 -11.03
N PRO A 37 -15.21 1.12 -10.54
CA PRO A 37 -15.27 2.39 -11.27
C PRO A 37 -13.98 2.70 -12.02
N GLY A 38 -14.09 3.08 -13.29
CA GLY A 38 -12.96 3.40 -14.17
C GLY A 38 -12.77 4.90 -14.42
N GLN A 39 -13.78 5.71 -14.09
CA GLN A 39 -13.85 7.15 -14.34
C GLN A 39 -14.74 7.86 -13.31
N PHE A 40 -14.64 9.18 -13.20
CA PHE A 40 -15.38 9.96 -12.19
C PHE A 40 -16.91 9.86 -12.35
N SER A 41 -17.42 9.78 -13.57
CA SER A 41 -18.85 9.67 -13.86
C SER A 41 -19.48 8.35 -13.39
N ASP A 42 -18.67 7.37 -13.03
CA ASP A 42 -19.16 6.10 -12.47
C ASP A 42 -19.54 6.24 -10.99
N TYR A 43 -19.15 7.34 -10.32
CA TYR A 43 -19.52 7.64 -8.94
C TYR A 43 -20.78 8.50 -8.84
N LYS A 44 -21.43 8.42 -7.67
CA LYS A 44 -22.57 9.26 -7.33
C LYS A 44 -22.18 10.74 -7.33
N ILE A 45 -23.05 11.59 -7.87
CA ILE A 45 -22.88 13.05 -7.83
C ILE A 45 -23.93 13.65 -6.89
N GLU A 46 -23.49 14.44 -5.93
CA GLU A 46 -24.37 15.25 -5.06
C GLU A 46 -23.85 16.68 -5.00
N ASN A 47 -24.73 17.67 -5.15
CA ASN A 47 -24.37 19.10 -5.14
C ASN A 47 -23.19 19.43 -6.08
N GLY A 48 -23.13 18.74 -7.23
CA GLY A 48 -22.08 18.92 -8.23
C GLY A 48 -20.70 18.42 -7.81
N LYS A 49 -20.61 17.53 -6.81
CA LYS A 49 -19.39 16.85 -6.34
C LYS A 49 -19.52 15.33 -6.48
N TYR A 50 -18.41 14.68 -6.83
CA TYR A 50 -18.30 13.22 -6.81
C TYR A 50 -18.17 12.75 -5.36
N ILE A 51 -19.08 11.87 -4.96
CA ILE A 51 -19.15 11.26 -3.64
C ILE A 51 -18.57 9.85 -3.73
N ILE A 52 -17.51 9.58 -2.97
CA ILE A 52 -16.82 8.29 -3.00
C ILE A 52 -16.82 7.65 -1.60
N ASN A 53 -17.31 6.43 -1.50
CA ASN A 53 -17.25 5.65 -0.27
C ASN A 53 -15.92 4.89 -0.19
N PHE A 54 -14.95 5.45 0.54
CA PHE A 54 -13.69 4.76 0.79
C PHE A 54 -13.85 3.51 1.65
N TRP A 55 -14.98 3.31 2.32
CA TRP A 55 -15.22 2.13 3.15
C TRP A 55 -15.98 1.02 2.40
N HIS A 56 -16.03 1.13 1.07
CA HIS A 56 -16.54 0.12 0.16
C HIS A 56 -15.44 -0.24 -0.84
N TYR A 57 -15.15 -1.54 -0.96
CA TYR A 57 -13.96 -2.04 -1.66
C TYR A 57 -13.89 -1.63 -3.15
N PRO A 58 -14.91 -1.87 -3.99
CA PRO A 58 -14.87 -1.45 -5.39
C PRO A 58 -14.71 0.05 -5.57
N GLU A 59 -15.34 0.87 -4.70
CA GLU A 59 -15.23 2.33 -4.77
C GLU A 59 -13.83 2.81 -4.42
N ARG A 60 -13.21 2.26 -3.35
CA ARG A 60 -11.81 2.57 -3.04
C ARG A 60 -10.88 2.10 -4.18
N LEU A 61 -11.09 0.89 -4.70
CA LEU A 61 -10.29 0.34 -5.81
C LEU A 61 -10.41 1.18 -7.09
N GLY A 62 -11.60 1.68 -7.39
CA GLY A 62 -11.84 2.55 -8.53
C GLY A 62 -11.05 3.85 -8.48
N THR A 63 -10.75 4.39 -7.29
CA THR A 63 -9.89 5.58 -7.16
C THR A 63 -8.46 5.32 -7.62
N TYR A 64 -7.93 4.13 -7.34
CA TYR A 64 -6.62 3.70 -7.85
C TYR A 64 -6.63 3.51 -9.37
N LYS A 65 -7.70 2.91 -9.91
CA LYS A 65 -7.88 2.73 -11.35
C LYS A 65 -7.89 4.04 -12.10
N ILE A 66 -8.64 5.03 -11.60
CA ILE A 66 -8.65 6.39 -12.15
C ILE A 66 -7.28 7.03 -12.04
N LEU A 67 -6.62 6.93 -10.87
CA LEU A 67 -5.28 7.48 -10.65
C LEU A 67 -4.27 6.92 -11.65
N LEU A 68 -4.25 5.60 -11.85
CA LEU A 68 -3.37 4.92 -12.80
C LEU A 68 -3.67 5.34 -14.24
N ASN A 69 -4.95 5.44 -14.61
CA ASN A 69 -5.35 5.88 -15.95
C ASN A 69 -4.93 7.33 -16.22
N LYS A 70 -5.13 8.23 -15.24
CA LYS A 70 -4.79 9.66 -15.37
C LYS A 70 -3.28 9.91 -15.36
N THR A 71 -2.52 9.03 -14.71
CA THR A 71 -1.05 9.12 -14.68
C THR A 71 -0.36 8.39 -15.83
N ALA A 72 -1.06 7.51 -16.56
CA ALA A 72 -0.48 6.66 -17.60
C ALA A 72 0.37 7.41 -18.64
N LYS A 73 -0.11 8.56 -19.11
CA LYS A 73 0.62 9.39 -20.09
C LYS A 73 2.00 9.85 -19.60
N TYR A 74 2.21 10.01 -18.30
CA TYR A 74 3.49 10.42 -17.72
C TYR A 74 4.46 9.24 -17.57
N PHE A 75 3.93 8.02 -17.46
CA PHE A 75 4.70 6.78 -17.36
C PHE A 75 4.91 6.07 -18.70
N ALA A 76 4.27 6.53 -19.78
CA ALA A 76 4.42 5.99 -21.13
C ALA A 76 5.89 5.97 -21.62
N LYS A 77 6.74 6.86 -21.08
CA LYS A 77 8.19 6.88 -21.36
C LYS A 77 8.95 5.68 -20.79
N PHE A 78 8.36 4.93 -19.86
CA PHE A 78 8.96 3.75 -19.23
C PHE A 78 8.34 2.43 -19.72
N SER A 79 7.05 2.42 -20.07
CA SER A 79 6.38 1.31 -20.75
C SER A 79 5.07 1.78 -21.40
N PRO A 80 4.74 1.31 -22.62
CA PRO A 80 3.52 1.70 -23.32
C PRO A 80 2.22 1.21 -22.66
N GLU A 81 2.27 0.12 -21.88
CA GLU A 81 1.08 -0.54 -21.30
C GLU A 81 0.82 -0.13 -19.84
N ASN A 82 1.43 0.97 -19.37
CA ASN A 82 1.31 1.49 -18.01
C ASN A 82 1.76 0.54 -16.89
N GLU A 83 2.35 -0.63 -17.21
CA GLU A 83 2.79 -1.63 -16.24
C GLU A 83 3.93 -1.12 -15.33
N GLN A 84 4.76 -0.22 -15.86
CA GLN A 84 5.86 0.43 -15.14
C GLN A 84 5.40 1.60 -14.27
N ASN A 85 4.09 1.86 -14.17
CA ASN A 85 3.59 2.88 -13.28
C ASN A 85 3.79 2.46 -11.82
N ILE A 86 4.64 3.19 -11.10
CA ILE A 86 5.02 2.86 -9.73
C ILE A 86 3.87 3.06 -8.72
N LEU A 87 2.73 3.59 -9.14
CA LEU A 87 1.52 3.65 -8.33
C LEU A 87 0.78 2.30 -8.25
N TRP A 88 1.15 1.29 -9.05
CA TRP A 88 0.56 -0.05 -8.99
C TRP A 88 0.70 -0.74 -7.64
N GLY A 89 1.73 -0.39 -6.87
CA GLY A 89 1.92 -0.89 -5.50
C GLY A 89 0.68 -0.71 -4.62
N LEU A 90 -0.05 0.40 -4.78
CA LEU A 90 -1.20 0.74 -3.96
C LEU A 90 -2.41 -0.19 -4.18
N PRO A 91 -2.97 -0.32 -5.41
CA PRO A 91 -4.11 -1.20 -5.65
C PRO A 91 -3.76 -2.68 -5.54
N VAL A 92 -2.55 -3.10 -5.93
CA VAL A 92 -2.14 -4.51 -5.83
C VAL A 92 -2.13 -4.94 -4.37
N HIS A 93 -1.48 -4.16 -3.49
CA HIS A 93 -1.49 -4.47 -2.06
C HIS A 93 -2.90 -4.39 -1.45
N HIS A 94 -3.74 -3.45 -1.89
CA HIS A 94 -5.15 -3.39 -1.47
C HIS A 94 -5.94 -4.66 -1.86
N GLY A 95 -5.66 -5.22 -3.04
CA GLY A 95 -6.20 -6.49 -3.50
C GLY A 95 -5.84 -7.66 -2.58
N TRP A 96 -4.57 -7.78 -2.20
CA TRP A 96 -4.14 -8.79 -1.23
C TRP A 96 -4.82 -8.62 0.14
N GLN A 97 -4.98 -7.39 0.63
CA GLN A 97 -5.69 -7.13 1.88
C GLN A 97 -7.16 -7.60 1.82
N TYR A 98 -7.82 -7.39 0.69
CA TYR A 98 -9.19 -7.86 0.46
C TYR A 98 -9.28 -9.39 0.42
N GLN A 99 -8.48 -10.06 -0.42
CA GLN A 99 -8.54 -11.52 -0.59
C GLN A 99 -8.24 -12.28 0.70
N THR A 100 -7.43 -11.70 1.58
CA THR A 100 -6.99 -12.36 2.81
C THR A 100 -7.86 -12.03 4.03
N GLY A 101 -8.95 -11.27 3.83
CA GLY A 101 -9.89 -10.88 4.90
C GLY A 101 -9.38 -9.77 5.81
N ARG A 102 -8.24 -9.15 5.49
CA ARG A 102 -7.62 -8.12 6.33
C ARG A 102 -8.38 -6.80 6.35
N LEU A 103 -9.25 -6.56 5.39
CA LEU A 103 -10.15 -5.40 5.37
C LEU A 103 -11.43 -5.57 6.19
N ALA A 104 -11.75 -6.80 6.60
CA ALA A 104 -12.96 -7.12 7.36
C ALA A 104 -12.88 -6.66 8.83
N ASP A 105 -14.00 -6.66 9.53
CA ASP A 105 -14.06 -6.36 10.96
C ASP A 105 -13.35 -7.45 11.79
N PRO A 106 -12.21 -7.14 12.44
CA PRO A 106 -11.49 -8.12 13.25
C PRO A 106 -12.12 -8.35 14.63
N THR A 107 -13.09 -7.53 15.04
CA THR A 107 -13.71 -7.60 16.37
C THR A 107 -14.86 -8.59 16.46
N GLU A 108 -15.33 -9.10 15.33
CA GLU A 108 -16.55 -9.91 15.18
C GLU A 108 -17.82 -9.21 15.71
N SER A 109 -17.77 -7.89 15.93
CA SER A 109 -18.93 -7.11 16.37
C SER A 109 -19.89 -6.76 15.24
N THR A 110 -19.40 -6.80 14.00
CA THR A 110 -20.17 -6.61 12.77
C THR A 110 -19.80 -7.68 11.75
N ASP A 111 -20.63 -7.84 10.72
CA ASP A 111 -20.43 -8.73 9.58
C ASP A 111 -19.72 -8.04 8.39
N CYS A 112 -19.20 -6.82 8.59
CA CYS A 112 -18.51 -6.03 7.57
C CYS A 112 -17.26 -6.74 7.04
N GLY A 113 -17.20 -6.95 5.73
CA GLY A 113 -16.11 -7.63 5.02
C GLY A 113 -16.12 -9.15 5.19
N HIS A 114 -17.04 -9.71 5.96
CA HIS A 114 -17.20 -11.15 6.13
C HIS A 114 -18.13 -11.71 5.05
N LYS A 115 -17.90 -12.96 4.63
CA LYS A 115 -18.70 -13.62 3.59
C LYS A 115 -20.18 -13.77 3.95
N SER A 116 -20.50 -13.85 5.23
CA SER A 116 -21.87 -13.96 5.75
C SER A 116 -22.63 -12.63 5.78
N GLY A 117 -21.94 -11.51 5.59
CA GLY A 117 -22.49 -10.15 5.60
C GLY A 117 -22.17 -9.38 4.33
N ASP A 118 -21.94 -8.08 4.48
CA ASP A 118 -21.45 -7.25 3.37
C ASP A 118 -19.95 -7.49 3.13
N HIS A 119 -19.64 -8.48 2.30
CA HIS A 119 -18.27 -8.82 1.90
C HIS A 119 -17.50 -7.70 1.18
N LEU A 120 -18.16 -6.61 0.72
CA LEU A 120 -17.50 -5.46 0.09
C LEU A 120 -17.26 -4.31 1.08
N CYS A 121 -17.83 -4.39 2.27
CA CYS A 121 -17.57 -3.45 3.35
C CYS A 121 -16.12 -3.53 3.84
N ILE A 122 -15.51 -2.37 4.07
CA ILE A 122 -14.19 -2.24 4.69
C ILE A 122 -14.39 -1.70 6.11
N SER A 123 -13.89 -2.43 7.11
CA SER A 123 -14.08 -2.05 8.51
C SER A 123 -13.11 -0.97 8.98
N VAL A 124 -13.64 0.03 9.69
CA VAL A 124 -12.83 1.03 10.41
C VAL A 124 -12.12 0.46 11.63
N ASP A 125 -12.51 -0.73 12.10
CA ASP A 125 -11.79 -1.44 13.15
C ASP A 125 -10.59 -2.23 12.63
N SER A 126 -10.47 -2.41 11.31
CA SER A 126 -9.30 -3.06 10.71
C SER A 126 -8.06 -2.15 10.72
N TRP A 127 -6.97 -2.64 11.29
CA TRP A 127 -5.68 -1.95 11.25
C TRP A 127 -5.19 -1.77 9.80
N TRP A 128 -5.31 -2.82 8.98
CA TRP A 128 -4.94 -2.80 7.56
C TRP A 128 -5.74 -1.78 6.76
N ALA A 129 -7.06 -1.75 6.96
CA ALA A 129 -7.96 -0.82 6.27
C ALA A 129 -7.61 0.64 6.57
N ASN A 130 -7.29 0.93 7.84
CA ASN A 130 -6.95 2.27 8.31
C ASN A 130 -5.60 2.74 7.75
N LEU A 131 -4.57 1.90 7.73
CA LEU A 131 -3.29 2.26 7.11
C LEU A 131 -3.43 2.44 5.59
N ASN A 132 -4.17 1.54 4.94
CA ASN A 132 -4.44 1.64 3.51
C ASN A 132 -5.27 2.89 3.16
N TYR A 133 -6.13 3.37 4.07
CA TYR A 133 -6.85 4.63 3.85
C TYR A 133 -5.89 5.79 3.55
N TYR A 134 -4.80 5.91 4.31
CA TYR A 134 -3.80 6.97 4.09
C TYR A 134 -3.07 6.80 2.76
N LEU A 135 -2.85 5.55 2.35
CA LEU A 135 -2.23 5.17 1.08
C LEU A 135 -3.21 5.10 -0.10
N SER A 136 -4.47 5.46 0.10
CA SER A 136 -5.48 5.59 -0.96
C SER A 136 -5.96 7.03 -1.05
N ALA A 137 -6.46 7.57 0.05
CA ALA A 137 -7.08 8.90 0.14
C ALA A 137 -6.08 10.02 -0.18
N MET A 138 -4.92 10.03 0.47
CA MET A 138 -3.92 11.09 0.29
C MET A 138 -3.34 11.13 -1.13
N PRO A 139 -2.83 10.02 -1.71
CA PRO A 139 -2.32 10.06 -3.08
C PRO A 139 -3.40 10.47 -4.07
N PHE A 140 -4.65 10.02 -3.90
CA PHE A 140 -5.73 10.40 -4.81
C PHE A 140 -6.07 11.89 -4.71
N LEU A 141 -6.25 12.43 -3.50
CA LEU A 141 -6.58 13.84 -3.30
C LEU A 141 -5.43 14.77 -3.67
N ALA A 142 -4.18 14.38 -3.46
CA ALA A 142 -3.02 15.12 -3.96
C ALA A 142 -2.93 15.10 -5.50
N ALA A 143 -3.36 14.02 -6.16
CA ALA A 143 -3.45 14.00 -7.62
C ALA A 143 -4.57 14.93 -8.14
N VAL A 144 -5.68 15.04 -7.40
CA VAL A 144 -6.73 16.04 -7.65
C VAL A 144 -6.15 17.45 -7.49
N ASP A 145 -5.50 17.74 -6.36
CA ASP A 145 -4.93 19.04 -6.03
C ASP A 145 -3.83 19.50 -7.01
N SER A 146 -2.99 18.56 -7.46
CA SER A 146 -1.93 18.83 -8.44
C SER A 146 -2.43 19.00 -9.88
N GLY A 147 -3.73 18.84 -10.12
CA GLY A 147 -4.39 18.99 -11.43
C GLY A 147 -4.26 17.78 -12.36
N ILE A 148 -3.61 16.69 -11.94
CA ILE A 148 -3.45 15.47 -12.77
C ILE A 148 -4.81 14.87 -13.14
N MET A 149 -5.78 14.94 -12.23
CA MET A 149 -7.11 14.37 -12.44
C MET A 149 -7.94 15.14 -13.48
N GLY A 150 -7.59 16.40 -13.76
CA GLY A 150 -8.31 17.26 -14.70
C GLY A 150 -9.67 17.74 -14.19
N ILE A 151 -9.86 17.81 -12.87
CA ILE A 151 -11.07 18.32 -12.22
C ILE A 151 -10.69 19.32 -11.12
N PRO A 152 -11.55 20.30 -10.79
CA PRO A 152 -11.32 21.20 -9.67
C PRO A 152 -11.22 20.48 -8.32
N SER A 153 -10.43 21.04 -7.39
CA SER A 153 -10.10 20.39 -6.11
C SER A 153 -11.27 20.25 -5.13
N ASP A 154 -12.33 21.04 -5.31
CA ASP A 154 -13.54 21.01 -4.50
C ASP A 154 -14.59 20.01 -5.01
N LYS A 155 -14.31 19.31 -6.12
CA LYS A 155 -15.24 18.38 -6.79
C LYS A 155 -15.24 16.96 -6.27
N VAL A 156 -14.34 16.61 -5.36
CA VAL A 156 -14.27 15.28 -4.76
C VAL A 156 -14.47 15.39 -3.26
N ILE A 157 -15.35 14.54 -2.74
CA ILE A 157 -15.52 14.36 -1.30
C ILE A 157 -15.71 12.87 -0.99
N PHE A 158 -15.07 12.42 0.07
CA PHE A 158 -15.20 11.07 0.58
C PHE A 158 -16.29 11.04 1.64
N LEU A 159 -17.06 9.96 1.67
CA LEU A 159 -18.08 9.78 2.69
C LEU A 159 -17.42 9.70 4.08
N PRO A 160 -17.78 10.59 5.02
CA PRO A 160 -17.27 10.52 6.38
C PRO A 160 -17.87 9.31 7.10
N LEU A 161 -17.08 8.69 7.97
CA LEU A 161 -17.60 7.72 8.92
C LEU A 161 -18.07 8.42 10.20
N PRO A 162 -19.11 7.89 10.86
CA PRO A 162 -19.51 8.35 12.19
C PRO A 162 -18.43 8.10 13.26
N LYS A 163 -17.63 7.04 13.09
CA LYS A 163 -16.61 6.60 14.05
C LYS A 163 -15.23 7.09 13.61
N ASP A 164 -14.43 7.53 14.59
CA ASP A 164 -13.06 8.02 14.41
C ASP A 164 -12.90 9.14 13.38
N GLN A 165 -13.95 9.94 13.18
CA GLN A 165 -14.03 10.89 12.07
C GLN A 165 -12.83 11.84 11.99
N MET A 166 -12.32 12.27 13.15
CA MET A 166 -11.19 13.20 13.30
C MET A 166 -9.83 12.59 12.91
N ASN A 167 -9.75 11.27 12.81
CA ASN A 167 -8.53 10.58 12.41
C ASN A 167 -8.37 10.49 10.89
N PHE A 168 -9.37 10.90 10.10
CA PHE A 168 -9.31 10.85 8.64
C PHE A 168 -9.56 12.23 8.02
N CYS A 169 -9.17 12.38 6.76
CA CYS A 169 -9.51 13.52 5.93
C CYS A 169 -10.33 13.06 4.72
N TYR A 170 -11.21 13.93 4.20
CA TYR A 170 -12.27 13.54 3.28
C TYR A 170 -12.31 14.36 1.99
N ASN A 171 -11.48 15.38 1.89
CA ASN A 171 -11.32 16.23 0.71
C ASN A 171 -9.97 16.93 0.78
N VAL A 172 -9.55 17.56 -0.32
CA VAL A 172 -8.24 18.21 -0.46
C VAL A 172 -7.96 19.19 0.69
N SER A 173 -8.91 20.07 1.02
CA SER A 173 -8.75 21.06 2.09
C SER A 173 -8.53 20.40 3.45
N SER A 174 -9.37 19.44 3.83
CA SER A 174 -9.23 18.73 5.10
C SER A 174 -7.92 17.95 5.20
N CYS A 175 -7.44 17.35 4.10
CA CYS A 175 -6.17 16.62 4.12
C CYS A 175 -4.97 17.55 4.27
N HIS A 176 -4.98 18.72 3.63
CA HIS A 176 -3.95 19.74 3.84
C HIS A 176 -3.93 20.25 5.27
N SER A 177 -5.10 20.51 5.86
CA SER A 177 -5.19 21.00 7.24
C SER A 177 -4.77 19.94 8.27
N SER A 178 -5.23 18.70 8.13
CA SER A 178 -4.96 17.63 9.09
C SER A 178 -3.58 16.99 8.92
N PHE A 179 -3.08 16.89 7.69
CA PHE A 179 -1.88 16.12 7.33
C PHE A 179 -0.98 16.85 6.32
N PRO A 180 -0.56 18.10 6.61
CA PRO A 180 0.11 18.98 5.66
C PRO A 180 1.40 18.36 5.09
N GLU A 181 2.20 17.72 5.95
CA GLU A 181 3.49 17.15 5.55
C GLU A 181 3.38 15.98 4.58
N ALA A 182 2.34 15.14 4.71
CA ALA A 182 2.12 14.03 3.81
C ALA A 182 1.54 14.53 2.47
N MET A 183 0.57 15.46 2.52
CA MET A 183 0.02 16.09 1.32
C MET A 183 1.08 16.83 0.51
N LYS A 184 1.99 17.57 1.18
CA LYS A 184 3.10 18.25 0.54
C LYS A 184 3.99 17.27 -0.24
N LYS A 185 4.40 16.15 0.36
CA LYS A 185 5.25 15.15 -0.31
C LYS A 185 4.55 14.46 -1.48
N TRP A 186 3.25 14.18 -1.36
CA TRP A 186 2.48 13.68 -2.50
C TRP A 186 2.37 14.71 -3.63
N ASN A 187 2.19 15.99 -3.30
CA ASN A 187 2.19 17.06 -4.29
C ASN A 187 3.55 17.23 -4.98
N GLU A 188 4.65 17.16 -4.23
CA GLU A 188 6.01 17.14 -4.77
C GLU A 188 6.19 15.95 -5.73
N PHE A 189 5.80 14.74 -5.32
CA PHE A 189 5.79 13.57 -6.20
C PHE A 189 5.06 13.84 -7.53
N TYR A 190 3.85 14.39 -7.49
CA TYR A 190 3.10 14.68 -8.70
C TYR A 190 3.66 15.83 -9.55
N GLN A 191 4.38 16.78 -8.95
CA GLN A 191 5.15 17.77 -9.71
C GLN A 191 6.26 17.08 -10.51
N HIS A 192 6.97 16.12 -9.91
CA HIS A 192 8.00 15.33 -10.58
C HIS A 192 7.42 14.38 -11.63
N VAL A 193 6.27 13.76 -11.39
CA VAL A 193 5.55 12.95 -12.41
C VAL A 193 5.24 13.78 -13.65
N LYS A 194 4.84 15.05 -13.50
CA LYS A 194 4.58 15.95 -14.63
C LYS A 194 5.85 16.39 -15.36
N SER A 195 7.03 16.23 -14.74
CA SER A 195 8.29 16.61 -15.36
C SER A 195 8.80 15.55 -16.33
N HIS A 196 9.15 15.99 -17.55
CA HIS A 196 9.76 15.10 -18.55
C HIS A 196 11.18 14.68 -18.14
N SER A 197 11.89 15.50 -17.35
CA SER A 197 13.27 15.24 -16.94
C SER A 197 13.42 14.23 -15.81
N SER A 198 12.35 13.94 -15.06
CA SER A 198 12.44 13.02 -13.91
C SER A 198 12.73 11.59 -14.36
N SER A 199 13.79 11.02 -13.80
CA SER A 199 14.18 9.62 -13.99
C SER A 199 13.21 8.69 -13.25
N PHE A 200 13.28 7.38 -13.55
CA PHE A 200 12.50 6.39 -12.81
C PHE A 200 12.88 6.33 -11.33
N ASP A 201 14.18 6.39 -11.02
CA ASP A 201 14.72 6.42 -9.66
C ASP A 201 14.27 7.70 -8.91
N ASP A 202 14.26 8.86 -9.58
CA ASP A 202 13.78 10.12 -8.99
C ASP A 202 12.31 9.97 -8.55
N LEU A 203 11.45 9.43 -9.43
CA LEU A 203 10.04 9.24 -9.12
C LEU A 203 9.83 8.28 -7.95
N LEU A 204 10.64 7.22 -7.85
CA LEU A 204 10.63 6.31 -6.72
C LEU A 204 11.02 7.00 -5.41
N GLU A 205 12.00 7.90 -5.43
CA GLU A 205 12.43 8.64 -4.24
C GLU A 205 11.26 9.48 -3.68
N TYR A 206 10.61 10.26 -4.53
CA TYR A 206 9.46 11.07 -4.11
C TYR A 206 8.26 10.22 -3.71
N LEU A 207 8.00 9.10 -4.41
CA LEU A 207 6.94 8.16 -4.03
C LEU A 207 7.19 7.61 -2.63
N TRP A 208 8.37 7.08 -2.36
CA TRP A 208 8.71 6.47 -1.07
C TRP A 208 8.72 7.50 0.06
N ALA A 209 9.16 8.73 -0.21
CA ALA A 209 9.07 9.83 0.76
C ALA A 209 7.61 10.13 1.16
N ALA A 210 6.71 10.23 0.19
CA ALA A 210 5.28 10.47 0.44
C ALA A 210 4.61 9.27 1.13
N HIS A 211 4.94 8.06 0.69
CA HIS A 211 4.43 6.80 1.23
C HIS A 211 4.81 6.62 2.71
N VAL A 212 6.09 6.76 3.06
CA VAL A 212 6.58 6.66 4.44
C VAL A 212 5.95 7.74 5.33
N SER A 213 5.85 8.98 4.84
CA SER A 213 5.23 10.08 5.59
C SER A 213 3.75 9.82 5.88
N SER A 214 3.03 9.17 4.96
CA SER A 214 1.63 8.80 5.15
C SER A 214 1.48 7.69 6.20
N LEU A 215 2.35 6.66 6.12
CA LEU A 215 2.36 5.54 7.05
C LEU A 215 2.80 5.91 8.47
N GLU A 216 3.70 6.87 8.63
CA GLU A 216 4.08 7.36 9.96
C GLU A 216 2.88 7.90 10.74
N ILE A 217 2.02 8.68 10.08
CA ILE A 217 0.79 9.22 10.66
C ILE A 217 -0.19 8.10 10.98
N ALA A 218 -0.47 7.24 9.99
CA ALA A 218 -1.44 6.16 10.16
C ALA A 218 -1.05 5.20 11.30
N ARG A 219 0.22 4.81 11.38
CA ARG A 219 0.72 3.93 12.45
C ARG A 219 0.54 4.53 13.83
N LYS A 220 0.78 5.84 13.97
CA LYS A 220 0.59 6.55 15.24
C LYS A 220 -0.89 6.56 15.65
N ASN A 221 -1.78 6.85 14.71
CA ASN A 221 -3.21 7.00 15.00
C ASN A 221 -3.91 5.67 15.28
N PHE A 222 -3.48 4.57 14.64
CA PHE A 222 -4.18 3.29 14.67
C PHE A 222 -3.41 2.18 15.38
N HIS A 223 -2.34 2.49 16.12
CA HIS A 223 -1.58 1.49 16.87
C HIS A 223 -2.45 0.64 17.81
N ASN A 224 -3.49 1.25 18.40
CA ASN A 224 -4.41 0.58 19.30
C ASN A 224 -5.27 -0.50 18.62
N ARG A 225 -5.42 -0.50 17.29
CA ARG A 225 -6.21 -1.51 16.54
C ARG A 225 -5.56 -2.88 16.53
N LEU A 226 -4.24 -2.95 16.72
CA LEU A 226 -3.48 -4.21 16.83
C LEU A 226 -4.04 -5.13 17.94
N LYS A 227 -4.75 -4.59 18.93
CA LYS A 227 -5.34 -5.36 20.04
C LYS A 227 -6.51 -6.25 19.62
N TYR A 228 -7.10 -6.03 18.44
CA TYR A 228 -8.21 -6.83 17.93
C TYR A 228 -7.76 -8.10 17.22
N TYR A 229 -6.46 -8.25 17.00
CA TYR A 229 -5.91 -9.37 16.26
C TYR A 229 -5.28 -10.40 17.20
N SER A 230 -5.11 -11.63 16.69
CA SER A 230 -4.25 -12.62 17.33
C SER A 230 -2.86 -12.04 17.54
N LYS A 231 -2.11 -12.56 18.52
CA LYS A 231 -0.74 -12.08 18.76
C LYS A 231 0.13 -12.21 17.50
N GLN A 232 -0.08 -13.29 16.74
CA GLN A 232 0.68 -13.67 15.55
C GLN A 232 0.40 -12.71 14.40
N GLU A 233 -0.87 -12.37 14.17
CA GLU A 233 -1.23 -11.38 13.15
C GLU A 233 -0.75 -9.98 13.57
N ALA A 234 -0.94 -9.58 14.83
CA ALA A 234 -0.43 -8.29 15.32
C ALA A 234 1.10 -8.16 15.23
N ASP A 235 1.84 -9.26 15.48
CA ASP A 235 3.30 -9.29 15.30
C ASP A 235 3.70 -9.24 13.83
N PHE A 236 2.92 -9.87 12.94
CA PHE A 236 3.10 -9.75 11.50
C PHE A 236 2.82 -8.33 11.00
N GLU A 237 1.73 -7.68 11.44
CA GLU A 237 1.41 -6.28 11.12
C GLU A 237 2.55 -5.33 11.49
N ARG A 238 3.11 -5.49 12.69
CA ARG A 238 4.29 -4.72 13.13
C ARG A 238 5.54 -5.01 12.29
N SER A 239 5.77 -6.28 11.94
CA SER A 239 6.92 -6.70 11.13
C SER A 239 6.79 -6.20 9.69
N TRP A 240 5.59 -6.25 9.13
CA TRP A 240 5.24 -5.75 7.81
C TRP A 240 5.42 -4.23 7.72
N ALA A 241 4.85 -3.48 8.66
CA ALA A 241 4.97 -2.03 8.69
C ALA A 241 6.43 -1.56 8.77
N LEU A 242 7.26 -2.29 9.53
CA LEU A 242 8.69 -2.04 9.59
C LEU A 242 9.37 -2.40 8.26
N PHE A 243 9.08 -3.57 7.69
CA PHE A 243 9.67 -3.99 6.42
C PHE A 243 9.41 -2.98 5.30
N VAL A 244 8.21 -2.41 5.24
CA VAL A 244 7.88 -1.34 4.29
C VAL A 244 8.80 -0.11 4.47
N ASP A 245 9.19 0.26 5.69
CA ASP A 245 10.18 1.33 5.90
C ASP A 245 11.57 0.97 5.35
N TYR A 246 11.91 -0.31 5.26
CA TYR A 246 13.17 -0.80 4.69
C TYR A 246 13.13 -0.93 3.16
N LEU A 247 11.95 -0.84 2.54
CA LEU A 247 11.80 -0.79 1.08
C LEU A 247 12.10 0.60 0.50
N ALA A 248 11.96 1.65 1.31
CA ALA A 248 12.16 3.03 0.88
C ALA A 248 13.63 3.36 0.54
N PRO A 249 14.64 3.10 1.40
CA PRO A 249 16.04 3.38 1.05
C PRO A 249 16.57 2.72 -0.24
N PRO A 250 16.26 1.44 -0.55
CA PRO A 250 16.65 0.83 -1.82
C PRO A 250 15.79 1.25 -3.02
N LEU A 251 14.83 2.15 -2.83
CA LEU A 251 13.86 2.59 -3.84
C LEU A 251 13.17 1.41 -4.51
N PHE A 252 12.58 0.51 -3.73
CA PHE A 252 11.97 -0.70 -4.28
C PHE A 252 10.89 -0.34 -5.34
N PRO A 253 10.99 -0.84 -6.58
CA PRO A 253 10.02 -0.52 -7.63
C PRO A 253 8.66 -1.17 -7.40
N THR A 254 7.63 -0.36 -7.21
CA THR A 254 6.24 -0.77 -6.95
C THR A 254 5.41 -0.85 -8.24
N THR A 255 5.97 -1.46 -9.27
CA THR A 255 5.32 -1.69 -10.57
C THR A 255 4.34 -2.86 -10.51
N LEU A 256 3.50 -3.03 -11.54
CA LEU A 256 2.43 -4.04 -11.53
C LEU A 256 2.96 -5.44 -11.27
N ILE A 257 3.81 -5.93 -12.17
CA ILE A 257 4.34 -7.30 -12.11
C ILE A 257 5.18 -7.51 -10.86
N ARG A 258 6.03 -6.53 -10.52
CA ARG A 258 6.94 -6.67 -9.37
C ARG A 258 6.19 -6.72 -8.04
N THR A 259 5.16 -5.90 -7.87
CA THR A 259 4.32 -5.94 -6.68
C THR A 259 3.49 -7.22 -6.65
N TYR A 260 2.96 -7.64 -7.80
CA TYR A 260 2.16 -8.85 -7.93
C TYR A 260 2.95 -10.12 -7.56
N GLU A 261 4.17 -10.28 -8.05
CA GLU A 261 5.01 -11.42 -7.67
C GLU A 261 5.34 -11.37 -6.17
N PHE A 262 5.68 -10.18 -5.66
CA PHE A 262 6.00 -10.04 -4.24
C PHE A 262 4.83 -10.44 -3.31
N GLN A 263 3.59 -10.07 -3.65
CA GLN A 263 2.44 -10.34 -2.77
C GLN A 263 2.03 -11.81 -2.72
N LYS A 264 2.33 -12.63 -3.74
CA LYS A 264 2.02 -14.08 -3.73
C LYS A 264 2.67 -14.79 -2.54
N GLU A 265 3.80 -14.25 -2.12
CA GLU A 265 4.65 -14.80 -1.08
C GLU A 265 4.30 -14.27 0.31
N LEU A 266 3.27 -13.44 0.41
CA LEU A 266 2.70 -13.01 1.68
C LEU A 266 1.69 -14.03 2.23
N PRO A 267 1.39 -13.99 3.54
CA PRO A 267 0.35 -14.83 4.15
C PRO A 267 -1.00 -14.71 3.43
N LYS A 268 -1.52 -15.83 2.94
CA LYS A 268 -2.79 -15.91 2.19
C LYS A 268 -4.06 -15.86 3.07
N ARG A 269 -3.89 -15.81 4.38
CA ARG A 269 -4.95 -15.60 5.39
C ARG A 269 -4.38 -14.84 6.58
N MET A 270 -5.24 -14.35 7.46
CA MET A 270 -4.82 -13.87 8.78
C MET A 270 -4.15 -15.00 9.58
N LEU A 271 -3.12 -14.65 10.34
CA LEU A 271 -2.42 -15.57 11.21
C LEU A 271 -3.22 -15.84 12.48
N MET A 272 -3.21 -17.08 12.92
CA MET A 272 -3.92 -17.58 14.09
C MET A 272 -2.96 -17.83 15.25
N ASN A 273 -3.49 -18.10 16.44
CA ASN A 273 -2.69 -18.22 17.66
C ASN A 273 -1.69 -19.38 17.64
N GLU A 274 -1.99 -20.41 16.87
CA GLU A 274 -1.22 -21.64 16.66
C GLU A 274 -0.16 -21.49 15.56
N ASP A 275 -0.25 -20.47 14.69
CA ASP A 275 0.67 -20.34 13.55
C ASP A 275 2.10 -20.04 14.03
N ARG A 276 3.06 -20.83 13.55
CA ARG A 276 4.47 -20.70 13.88
C ARG A 276 5.31 -20.84 12.61
N ALA A 277 5.71 -19.70 12.02
CA ALA A 277 6.69 -19.73 10.94
C ALA A 277 8.03 -20.31 11.44
N PRO A 278 8.74 -21.12 10.64
CA PRO A 278 8.48 -21.46 9.24
C PRO A 278 7.67 -22.76 9.03
N PHE A 279 6.83 -23.18 9.99
CA PHE A 279 6.15 -24.48 9.99
C PHE A 279 4.62 -24.39 9.88
N ILE A 280 4.09 -23.34 9.24
CA ILE A 280 2.65 -23.22 8.98
C ILE A 280 2.28 -24.17 7.84
N HIS A 281 1.51 -25.21 8.15
CA HIS A 281 1.27 -26.34 7.25
C HIS A 281 0.55 -25.99 5.95
N ASP A 282 -0.37 -25.02 5.98
CA ASP A 282 -1.13 -24.62 4.80
C ASP A 282 -0.43 -23.53 3.97
N PHE A 283 0.77 -23.09 4.37
CA PHE A 283 1.57 -22.11 3.63
C PHE A 283 2.66 -22.80 2.80
N SER A 284 3.05 -22.17 1.68
CA SER A 284 4.21 -22.65 0.92
C SER A 284 5.49 -22.51 1.77
N GLY A 285 6.54 -23.26 1.40
CA GLY A 285 7.85 -23.12 2.04
C GLY A 285 8.40 -21.70 1.91
N PHE A 286 8.11 -21.02 0.79
CA PHE A 286 8.55 -19.65 0.57
C PHE A 286 7.74 -18.64 1.39
N GLN A 287 6.41 -18.77 1.47
CA GLN A 287 5.56 -17.95 2.36
C GLN A 287 6.01 -18.06 3.82
N ASN A 288 6.31 -19.28 4.29
CA ASN A 288 6.86 -19.52 5.62
C ASN A 288 8.23 -18.83 5.83
N THR A 289 9.09 -18.87 4.80
CA THR A 289 10.41 -18.23 4.83
C THR A 289 10.29 -16.72 4.91
N VAL A 290 9.41 -16.10 4.09
CA VAL A 290 9.15 -14.66 4.12
C VAL A 290 8.63 -14.23 5.48
N LEU A 291 7.63 -14.92 6.03
CA LEU A 291 7.08 -14.57 7.34
C LEU A 291 8.13 -14.67 8.46
N PHE A 292 8.96 -15.72 8.43
CA PHE A 292 10.08 -15.87 9.37
C PHE A 292 11.11 -14.75 9.22
N ALA A 293 11.51 -14.43 7.98
CA ALA A 293 12.47 -13.38 7.67
C ALA A 293 12.00 -12.00 8.17
N LEU A 294 10.72 -11.67 7.99
CA LEU A 294 10.12 -10.43 8.51
C LEU A 294 10.17 -10.38 10.04
N SER A 295 9.90 -11.49 10.72
CA SER A 295 10.02 -11.58 12.18
C SER A 295 11.46 -11.38 12.65
N VAL A 296 12.44 -11.96 11.96
CA VAL A 296 13.87 -11.77 12.25
C VAL A 296 14.28 -10.32 12.05
N LEU A 297 13.88 -9.70 10.93
CA LEU A 297 14.13 -8.28 10.66
C LEU A 297 13.59 -7.41 11.80
N HIS A 298 12.36 -7.65 12.25
CA HIS A 298 11.76 -6.92 13.35
C HIS A 298 12.56 -7.07 14.65
N LYS A 299 12.95 -8.30 15.01
CA LYS A 299 13.76 -8.56 16.20
C LYS A 299 15.09 -7.82 16.12
N VAL A 300 15.81 -7.94 15.01
CA VAL A 300 17.09 -7.25 14.78
C VAL A 300 16.93 -5.74 14.96
N HIS A 301 15.91 -5.13 14.32
CA HIS A 301 15.65 -3.70 14.46
C HIS A 301 15.39 -3.29 15.91
N LYS A 302 14.59 -4.07 16.66
CA LYS A 302 14.30 -3.82 18.08
C LYS A 302 15.56 -3.85 18.94
N TYR A 303 16.51 -4.75 18.66
CA TYR A 303 17.76 -4.85 19.40
C TYR A 303 18.78 -3.76 19.04
N THR A 304 18.86 -3.36 17.77
CA THR A 304 19.88 -2.41 17.33
C THR A 304 19.44 -0.95 17.43
N GLY A 305 18.12 -0.68 17.45
CA GLY A 305 17.55 0.67 17.48
C GLY A 305 17.93 1.55 16.28
N LYS A 306 18.61 0.99 15.28
CA LYS A 306 19.17 1.71 14.14
C LYS A 306 18.58 1.16 12.84
N ARG A 307 17.93 2.05 12.10
CA ARG A 307 17.79 1.91 10.65
C ARG A 307 19.20 2.11 10.10
N HIS A 308 19.93 1.04 9.79
CA HIS A 308 21.25 1.15 9.17
C HIS A 308 21.08 1.90 7.84
N ARG A 309 21.28 3.22 7.83
CA ARG A 309 21.16 4.05 6.61
C ARG A 309 22.40 3.94 5.73
N ASP A 310 23.54 3.61 6.33
CA ASP A 310 24.82 3.61 5.62
C ASP A 310 25.28 2.17 5.40
N LEU A 311 24.73 1.53 4.37
CA LEU A 311 25.42 0.40 3.76
C LEU A 311 25.00 0.22 2.31
N PHE A 312 26.00 0.35 1.43
CA PHE A 312 25.91 0.15 -0.01
C PHE A 312 25.16 -1.15 -0.33
N ILE A 313 23.95 -1.00 -0.85
CA ILE A 313 23.25 -2.09 -1.52
C ILE A 313 23.92 -2.22 -2.88
N CYS A 314 24.52 -3.38 -3.16
CA CYS A 314 24.77 -3.77 -4.54
C CYS A 314 23.43 -3.64 -5.28
N LYS A 315 23.35 -2.72 -6.26
CA LYS A 315 22.22 -2.64 -7.19
C LYS A 315 22.13 -3.98 -7.92
N PHE A 316 21.42 -4.95 -7.36
CA PHE A 316 20.98 -6.19 -8.03
C PHE A 316 19.80 -5.85 -8.97
N TYR A 317 19.97 -4.86 -9.83
CA TYR A 317 18.94 -4.38 -10.76
C TYR A 317 19.27 -4.69 -12.23
N THR A 318 20.22 -5.60 -12.50
CA THR A 318 20.64 -5.93 -13.87
C THR A 318 20.61 -7.41 -14.24
N LEU A 319 19.92 -8.26 -13.47
CA LEU A 319 19.74 -9.68 -13.83
C LEU A 319 18.30 -10.14 -13.59
N CYS A 320 17.38 -9.62 -14.40
CA CYS A 320 16.28 -10.36 -15.05
C CYS A 320 15.74 -9.49 -16.18
#